data_AF-A0AAD4VNU8-F1
#
_entry.id   AF-A0AAD4VNU8-F1
#
_cell.length_a   1.000
_cell.length_b   1.000
_cell.length_c   1.000
_cell.angle_alpha   90.00
_cell.angle_beta   90.00
_cell.angle_gamma   90.00
#
_symmetry.space_group_name_H-M   'P 1'
#
loop_
_entity.id
_entity.type
_entity.pdbx_description
1 polymer ?
#
loop_
_entity_poly.entity_id
_entity_poly.type
_entity_poly.pdbx_seq_one_letter_code
_entity_poly.pdbx_strand_id
1 'polypeptide(L)' 'MLWDYCHELEDKNPGSTTKMQYAYHLKGVYGEQLLTAVGIDPNNETWVLAYAVVEMETRESWTWFIDLLAKDVDIVNFHR' A
#
# COMPACT_ATOMS: atom_id res chain seq x y z
N MET A 1 0.28 -4.53 14.41
CA MET A 1 -0.52 -3.37 13.94
C MET A 1 0.20 -2.75 12.75
N LEU A 2 -0.45 -1.89 11.95
CA LEU A 2 0.13 -1.26 10.75
C LEU A 2 1.52 -0.65 10.99
N TRP A 3 1.76 -0.12 12.19
CA TRP A 3 3.06 0.34 12.68
C TRP A 3 4.16 -0.73 12.67
N ASP A 4 3.84 -1.95 13.08
CA ASP A 4 4.80 -3.08 13.09
C ASP A 4 5.17 -3.50 11.66
N TYR A 5 4.23 -3.37 10.71
CA TYR A 5 4.48 -3.66 9.30
C TYR A 5 5.30 -2.56 8.62
N CYS A 6 5.01 -1.29 8.94
CA CYS A 6 5.84 -0.15 8.50
C CYS A 6 7.29 -0.34 8.98
N HIS A 7 7.48 -0.72 10.24
CA HIS A 7 8.80 -0.98 10.81
C HIS A 7 9.52 -2.16 10.12
N GLU A 8 8.81 -3.26 9.81
CA GLU A 8 9.37 -4.40 9.06
C GLU A 8 9.81 -4.02 7.64
N LEU A 9 9.10 -3.10 6.98
CA LEU A 9 9.44 -2.64 5.63
C LEU A 9 10.62 -1.67 5.60
N GLU A 10 10.74 -0.79 6.59
CA GLU A 10 11.88 0.11 6.75
C GLU A 10 13.18 -0.66 7.03
N ASP A 11 13.11 -1.71 7.85
CA ASP A 11 14.25 -2.59 8.15
C ASP A 11 14.72 -3.39 6.93
N LYS A 12 13.79 -3.76 6.03
CA LYS A 12 14.10 -4.64 4.89
C LYS A 12 14.56 -3.91 3.63
N ASN A 13 14.32 -2.60 3.50
CA ASN A 13 14.73 -1.86 2.32
C ASN A 13 15.20 -0.43 2.65
N PRO A 14 16.46 -0.26 3.10
CA PRO A 14 17.01 1.03 3.47
C PRO A 14 17.19 1.90 2.21
N GLY A 15 16.14 2.64 1.86
CA GLY A 15 16.08 3.48 0.65
C GLY A 15 14.66 3.70 0.11
N SER A 16 13.68 2.88 0.53
CA SER A 16 12.28 3.06 0.14
C SER A 16 11.67 4.28 0.83
N THR A 17 11.20 5.26 0.05
CA THR A 17 10.42 6.38 0.59
C THR A 17 8.95 5.99 0.62
N THR A 18 8.48 5.47 1.76
CA THR A 18 7.06 5.16 1.97
C THR A 18 6.36 6.37 2.58
N LYS A 19 5.67 7.19 1.77
CA LYS A 19 4.81 8.26 2.30
C LYS A 19 3.45 7.67 2.70
N MET A 20 3.29 7.39 4.00
CA MET A 20 2.03 6.93 4.58
C MET A 20 1.14 8.13 4.94
N GLN A 21 0.01 8.29 4.27
CA GLN A 21 -1.03 9.24 4.67
C GLN A 21 -2.15 8.49 5.38
N TYR A 22 -2.23 8.63 6.71
CA TYR A 22 -3.26 8.00 7.53
C TYR A 22 -4.62 8.68 7.29
N ALA A 23 -5.54 8.02 6.59
CA ALA A 23 -6.95 8.40 6.61
C ALA A 23 -7.61 7.84 7.88
N TYR A 24 -7.31 8.44 9.04
CA TYR A 24 -7.79 8.03 10.38
C TYR A 24 -9.33 8.17 10.59
N HIS A 25 -10.15 8.34 9.53
CA HIS A 25 -11.56 8.69 9.72
C HIS A 25 -12.59 7.92 8.88
N LEU A 26 -12.22 6.83 8.21
CA LEU A 26 -13.20 5.95 7.55
C LEU A 26 -13.59 4.75 8.44
N LYS A 27 -13.76 4.96 9.76
CA LYS A 27 -14.50 4.01 10.60
C LYS A 27 -15.99 4.20 10.37
N GLY A 28 -16.46 3.77 9.20
CA GLY A 28 -17.88 3.51 9.00
C GLY A 28 -18.34 2.36 9.90
N VAL A 29 -19.66 2.24 10.07
CA VAL A 29 -20.31 1.18 10.89
C VAL A 29 -19.99 -0.23 10.37
N TYR A 30 -19.44 -0.34 9.17
CA TYR A 30 -18.93 -1.55 8.54
C TYR A 30 -17.41 -1.54 8.63
N GLY A 31 -16.83 -2.57 9.25
CA GLY A 31 -15.41 -2.66 9.61
C GLY A 31 -14.42 -2.77 8.44
N GLU A 32 -14.84 -2.41 7.24
CA GLU A 32 -14.04 -2.47 6.02
C GLU A 32 -13.02 -1.31 5.97
N GLN A 33 -11.90 -1.56 5.30
CA GLN A 33 -10.76 -0.68 5.21
C GLN A 33 -10.37 -0.52 3.74
N LEU A 34 -10.01 0.72 3.36
CA LEU A 34 -9.66 1.05 1.99
C LEU A 34 -8.13 1.02 1.84
N LEU A 35 -7.64 0.10 1.01
CA LEU A 35 -6.25 0.09 0.55
C LEU A 35 -6.18 0.90 -0.76
N THR A 36 -5.21 1.80 -0.87
CA THR A 36 -5.01 2.62 -2.07
C THR A 36 -3.53 2.68 -2.42
N ALA A 37 -3.21 2.39 -3.67
CA ALA A 37 -1.89 2.62 -4.25
C ALA A 37 -1.92 3.95 -5.02
N VAL A 38 -1.01 4.85 -4.67
CA VAL A 38 -0.85 6.15 -5.36
C VAL A 38 0.56 6.28 -5.91
N GLY A 39 0.67 6.73 -7.15
CA GLY A 39 1.91 7.16 -7.77
C GLY A 39 2.09 8.67 -7.60
N ILE A 40 3.33 9.12 -7.40
CA ILE A 40 3.68 10.54 -7.43
C ILE A 40 4.58 10.75 -8.64
N ASP A 41 4.21 11.68 -9.52
CA ASP A 41 4.99 11.99 -10.71
C ASP A 41 6.10 13.03 -10.41
N PRO A 42 7.01 13.31 -11.37
CA PRO A 42 8.05 14.33 -11.19
C PRO A 42 7.53 15.76 -10.99
N ASN A 43 6.27 16.04 -11.36
CA ASN A 43 5.60 17.32 -11.14
C ASN A 43 4.95 17.41 -9.76
N ASN A 44 5.16 16.39 -8.91
CA ASN A 44 4.60 16.29 -7.57
C ASN A 44 3.06 16.17 -7.58
N GLU A 45 2.49 15.69 -8.68
CA GLU A 45 1.09 15.34 -8.83
C GLU A 45 0.86 13.89 -8.36
N THR A 46 -0.24 13.66 -7.64
CA THR A 46 -0.58 12.35 -7.10
C THR A 46 -1.67 11.70 -7.96
N TRP A 47 -1.40 10.48 -8.40
CA TRP A 47 -2.27 9.69 -9.27
C TRP A 47 -2.66 8.39 -8.56
N VAL A 48 -3.95 8.06 -8.54
CA VAL A 48 -4.41 6.77 -7.99
C VAL A 48 -4.15 5.68 -9.02
N LEU A 49 -3.35 4.69 -8.65
CA LEU A 49 -2.99 3.55 -9.49
C LEU A 49 -3.95 2.38 -9.29
N ALA A 50 -4.32 2.09 -8.03
CA ALA A 50 -5.29 1.05 -7.68
C ALA A 50 -5.92 1.31 -6.32
N TYR A 51 -7.11 0.73 -6.09
CA TYR A 51 -7.76 0.72 -4.78
C TYR A 51 -8.50 -0.59 -4.53
N ALA A 52 -8.63 -1.00 -3.27
CA ALA A 52 -9.40 -2.17 -2.86
C ALA A 52 -10.03 -1.94 -1.49
N VAL A 53 -11.26 -2.43 -1.31
CA VAL A 53 -11.93 -2.47 0.00
C VAL A 53 -11.72 -3.86 0.58
N VAL A 54 -11.17 -3.93 1.78
CA VAL A 54 -10.86 -5.17 2.49
C VAL A 54 -11.55 -5.20 3.83
N GLU A 55 -11.94 -6.38 4.32
CA GLU A 55 -12.59 -6.51 5.62
C GLU A 55 -11.65 -6.14 6.79
N MET A 56 -10.34 -6.31 6.62
CA MET A 56 -9.33 -5.94 7.61
C MET A 56 -7.98 -5.73 6.94
N GLU A 57 -7.24 -4.70 7.37
CA GLU A 57 -5.85 -4.47 7.01
C GLU A 57 -4.94 -5.46 7.76
N THR A 58 -4.59 -6.50 7.03
CA THR A 58 -3.72 -7.60 7.46
C THR A 58 -2.54 -7.71 6.50
N ARG A 59 -1.49 -8.40 6.90
CA ARG A 59 -0.36 -8.69 6.01
C ARG A 59 -0.81 -9.44 4.75
N GLU A 60 -1.78 -10.34 4.89
CA GLU A 60 -2.31 -11.13 3.78
C GLU A 60 -3.09 -10.27 2.78
N SER A 61 -3.94 -9.35 3.25
CA SER A 61 -4.68 -8.43 2.36
C SER A 61 -3.75 -7.47 1.63
N TRP A 62 -2.71 -6.95 2.30
CA TRP A 62 -1.67 -6.15 1.65
C TRP A 62 -0.87 -6.96 0.63
N THR A 63 -0.48 -8.20 0.96
CA THR A 63 0.27 -9.07 0.03
C THR A 63 -0.57 -9.36 -1.23
N TRP A 64 -1.84 -9.72 -1.04
CA TRP A 64 -2.79 -9.94 -2.14
C TRP A 64 -2.96 -8.69 -3.01
N PHE A 65 -3.14 -7.52 -2.39
CA PHE A 65 -3.31 -6.25 -3.09
C PHE A 65 -2.06 -5.87 -3.91
N ILE A 66 -0.87 -6.01 -3.32
CA ILE A 66 0.40 -5.71 -3.99
C ILE A 66 0.70 -6.71 -5.10
N ASP A 67 0.42 -8.00 -4.91
CA ASP A 67 0.59 -9.02 -5.95
C ASP A 67 -0.31 -8.76 -7.16
N LEU A 68 -1.55 -8.30 -6.93
CA LEU A 68 -2.45 -7.90 -8.00
C LEU A 68 -1.94 -6.66 -8.72
N LEU A 69 -1.53 -5.64 -7.96
CA LEU A 69 -0.94 -4.43 -8.54
C LEU A 69 0.29 -4.78 -9.37
N ALA A 70 1.23 -5.55 -8.84
CA ALA A 70 2.46 -5.94 -9.55
C ALA A 70 2.18 -6.71 -10.83
N LYS A 71 1.16 -7.58 -10.86
CA LYS A 71 0.72 -8.27 -12.08
C LYS A 71 0.11 -7.30 -13.10
N ASP A 72 -0.67 -6.33 -12.65
CA ASP A 72 -1.37 -5.39 -13.53
C ASP A 72 -0.42 -4.39 -14.20
N VAL A 73 0.55 -3.87 -13.43
CA VAL A 73 1.56 -2.93 -13.94
C VAL A 73 2.85 -3.60 -14.42
N ASP A 74 2.82 -4.93 -14.57
CA ASP A 74 3.96 -5.77 -15.00
C ASP A 74 5.27 -5.42 -14.25
N ILE A 75 5.16 -5.17 -12.94
CA ILE A 75 6.32 -4.98 -12.08
C ILE A 75 6.94 -6.36 -11.85
N VAL A 76 7.88 -6.71 -12.72
CA VAL A 76 8.83 -7.78 -12.46
C VAL A 76 9.82 -7.29 -11.41
N ASN A 77 9.78 -7.88 -10.21
CA ASN A 77 10.85 -7.74 -9.22
C ASN A 77 12.16 -8.23 -9.84
N PHE A 78 12.97 -7.30 -10.37
CA PHE A 78 14.36 -7.57 -10.69
C PHE A 78 15.12 -7.78 -9.37
N HIS A 79 15.10 -9.00 -8.85
CA HIS A 79 16.13 -9.44 -7.92
C HIS A 79 17.46 -9.51 -8.69
N ARG A 80 18.30 -8.48 -8.51
CA ARG A 80 19.75 -8.56 -8.73
C ARG A 80 20.48 -7.87 -7.60
#